data_AF-A0A355BCQ2-F1
#
_entry.id   AF-A0A355BCQ2-F1
#
_cell.length_a   1.000
_cell.length_b   1.000
_cell.length_c   1.000
_cell.angle_alpha   90.00
_cell.angle_beta   90.00
_cell.angle_gamma   90.00
#
_symmetry.space_group_name_H-M   'P 1'
#
loop_
_entity.id
_entity.type
_entity.pdbx_description
1 polymer ?
#
loop_
_entity_poly.entity_id
_entity_poly.type
_entity_poly.pdbx_seq_one_letter_code
_entity_poly.pdbx_strand_id
1 'polypeptide(L)'
;NWGKIRIVNELKLRNISANIIKIALKEINETAYYDLFEEISLKHWQSISEKNTLKKRKKFCDYFIRKGWENDFIYEKVKQLESEFNNI
;
A
#
# COMPACT_ATOMS: atom_id res chain seq x y z
N ASN A 1 8.36 -1.85 -3.34
CA ASN A 1 8.38 -0.78 -2.32
C ASN A 1 7.57 -1.19 -1.09
N TRP A 2 7.92 -0.64 0.06
CA TRP A 2 7.41 -1.00 1.38
C TRP A 2 6.62 0.20 1.92
N GLY A 3 5.51 -0.05 2.60
CA GLY A 3 4.74 1.04 3.19
C GLY A 3 5.26 1.45 4.58
N LYS A 4 4.79 2.59 5.09
CA LYS A 4 5.24 3.16 6.37
C LYS A 4 5.01 2.20 7.54
N ILE A 5 3.94 1.40 7.53
CA ILE A 5 3.70 0.41 8.60
C ILE A 5 4.86 -0.59 8.67
N ARG A 6 5.32 -1.10 7.51
CA ARG A 6 6.45 -2.04 7.48
C ARG A 6 7.75 -1.34 7.89
N ILE A 7 7.99 -0.13 7.40
CA ILE A 7 9.16 0.68 7.78
C ILE A 7 9.22 0.85 9.30
N VAL A 8 8.12 1.26 9.93
CA VAL A 8 8.02 1.43 11.39
C VAL A 8 8.30 0.12 12.12
N ASN A 9 7.70 -0.99 11.68
CA ASN A 9 7.88 -2.28 12.33
C ASN A 9 9.34 -2.75 12.25
N GLU A 10 10.00 -2.61 11.09
CA GLU A 10 11.41 -2.98 10.91
C GLU A 10 12.34 -2.11 11.77
N LEU A 11 12.05 -0.82 11.93
CA LEU A 11 12.82 0.07 12.81
C LEU A 11 12.61 -0.29 14.30
N LYS A 12 11.38 -0.62 14.70
CA LYS A 12 11.08 -1.11 16.06
C LYS A 12 11.81 -2.41 16.37
N LEU A 13 11.85 -3.35 15.43
CA LEU A 13 12.59 -4.62 15.57
C LEU A 13 14.09 -4.41 15.77
N ARG A 14 14.63 -3.27 15.31
CA ARG A 14 16.02 -2.85 15.51
C ARG A 14 16.23 -2.03 16.79
N ASN A 15 15.26 -2.04 17.70
CA ASN A 15 15.28 -1.30 18.98
C ASN A 15 15.43 0.22 18.81
N ILE A 16 14.98 0.78 17.68
CA ILE A 16 14.98 2.23 17.48
C ILE A 16 13.76 2.82 18.22
N SER A 17 14.00 3.88 19.00
CA SER A 17 12.95 4.50 19.80
C SER A 17 11.86 5.13 18.93
N ALA A 18 10.62 5.12 19.43
CA ALA A 18 9.46 5.67 18.71
C ALA A 18 9.64 7.15 18.34
N ASN A 19 10.34 7.93 19.16
CA ASN A 19 10.63 9.33 18.89
C ASN A 19 11.55 9.50 17.66
N ILE A 20 12.62 8.70 17.56
CA ILE A 20 13.53 8.74 16.41
C ILE A 20 12.81 8.29 15.14
N ILE A 21 11.99 7.23 15.24
CA ILE A 21 11.16 6.77 14.11
C ILE A 21 10.25 7.90 13.61
N LYS A 22 9.57 8.61 14.53
CA LYS A 22 8.69 9.72 14.17
C LYS A 22 9.43 10.85 13.45
N ILE A 23 10.67 11.15 13.86
CA ILE A 23 11.50 12.14 13.17
C ILE A 23 11.87 11.64 11.78
N ALA A 24 12.38 10.42 11.66
CA ALA A 24 12.78 9.83 10.39
C ALA A 24 11.63 9.73 9.38
N LEU A 25 10.40 9.45 9.83
CA LEU A 25 9.23 9.41 8.95
C LEU A 25 8.87 10.76 8.32
N LYS A 26 9.26 11.88 8.92
CA LYS A 26 9.01 13.23 8.35
C LYS A 26 9.89 13.55 7.14
N GLU A 27 11.01 12.85 7.01
CA GLU A 27 11.91 12.98 5.85
C GLU A 27 11.31 12.35 4.58
N ILE A 28 10.23 11.57 4.72
CA ILE A 28 9.52 10.98 3.59
C ILE A 28 8.67 12.07 2.94
N ASN A 29 9.00 12.41 1.69
CA ASN A 29 8.17 13.27 0.86
C ASN A 29 6.81 12.58 0.62
N GLU A 30 5.73 13.20 1.09
CA GLU A 30 4.39 12.59 1.07
C GLU A 30 3.84 12.44 -0.36
N THR A 31 4.05 13.43 -1.23
CA THR A 31 3.62 13.38 -2.63
C THR A 31 4.31 12.25 -3.38
N ALA A 32 5.63 12.18 -3.31
CA ALA A 32 6.40 11.12 -3.96
C ALA A 32 6.05 9.72 -3.41
N TYR A 33 5.77 9.63 -2.10
CA TYR A 33 5.33 8.38 -1.48
C TYR A 33 3.94 7.93 -1.98
N TYR A 34 3.01 8.87 -2.12
CA TYR A 34 1.69 8.62 -2.68
C TYR A 34 1.76 8.23 -4.16
N ASP A 35 2.52 8.98 -4.97
CA ASP A 35 2.69 8.69 -6.41
C ASP A 35 3.30 7.31 -6.62
N LEU A 36 4.26 6.93 -5.76
CA LEU A 36 4.85 5.60 -5.76
C LEU A 36 3.80 4.51 -5.48
N PHE A 37 2.90 4.76 -4.53
CA PHE A 37 1.81 3.84 -4.21
C PHE A 37 0.84 3.69 -5.38
N GLU A 38 0.46 4.80 -6.00
CA GLU A 38 -0.40 4.84 -7.19
C GLU A 38 0.18 4.00 -8.33
N GLU A 39 1.47 4.18 -8.63
CA GLU A 39 2.16 3.45 -9.70
C GLU A 39 2.18 1.94 -9.43
N ILE A 40 2.63 1.52 -8.25
CA ILE A 40 2.79 0.09 -7.94
C ILE A 40 1.45 -0.62 -7.74
N SER A 41 0.42 0.09 -7.27
CA SER A 41 -0.92 -0.45 -7.08
C SER A 41 -1.60 -0.73 -8.41
N LEU A 42 -1.53 0.19 -9.36
CA LEU A 42 -2.04 -0.02 -10.71
C LEU A 42 -1.36 -1.20 -11.40
N LYS A 43 -0.02 -1.24 -11.36
CA LYS A 43 0.77 -2.35 -11.92
C LYS A 43 0.37 -3.69 -11.28
N HIS A 44 0.20 -3.72 -9.96
CA HIS A 44 -0.21 -4.95 -9.29
C HIS A 44 -1.63 -5.38 -9.66
N TRP A 45 -2.57 -4.45 -9.72
CA TRP A 45 -3.96 -4.74 -10.11
C TRP A 45 -4.07 -5.37 -11.50
N GLN A 46 -3.31 -4.84 -12.46
CA GLN A 46 -3.24 -5.36 -13.83
C GLN A 46 -2.58 -6.75 -13.90
N SER A 47 -1.64 -7.03 -13.00
CA SER A 47 -0.97 -8.35 -12.92
C SER A 47 -1.85 -9.48 -12.37
N ILE A 48 -2.96 -9.16 -11.69
CA ILE A 48 -3.85 -10.17 -11.10
C ILE A 48 -4.79 -10.72 -12.17
N SER A 49 -4.57 -11.98 -12.56
CA SER A 49 -5.37 -12.74 -13.54
C SER A 49 -6.66 -13.37 -12.98
N GLU A 50 -6.99 -13.10 -11.70
CA GLU A 50 -8.19 -13.62 -11.06
C GLU A 50 -9.46 -13.02 -11.65
N LYS A 51 -10.39 -13.87 -12.10
CA LYS A 51 -11.65 -13.44 -12.73
C LYS A 51 -12.72 -13.07 -11.70
N ASN A 52 -12.73 -13.73 -10.55
CA ASN A 52 -13.70 -13.41 -9.51
C ASN A 52 -13.30 -12.10 -8.82
N THR A 53 -14.16 -11.08 -8.93
CA THR A 53 -13.91 -9.72 -8.43
C THR A 53 -13.57 -9.68 -6.95
N LEU A 54 -14.32 -10.41 -6.11
CA LEU A 54 -14.06 -10.49 -4.67
C LEU A 54 -12.70 -11.13 -4.35
N LYS A 55 -12.35 -12.21 -5.06
CA LYS A 55 -11.03 -12.86 -4.92
C LYS A 55 -9.90 -11.96 -5.42
N LYS A 56 -10.12 -11.21 -6.50
CA LYS A 56 -9.15 -10.23 -7.04
C LYS A 56 -8.91 -9.10 -6.05
N ARG A 57 -9.97 -8.50 -5.50
CA ARG A 57 -9.91 -7.53 -4.40
C ARG A 57 -9.09 -8.07 -3.23
N LYS A 58 -9.43 -9.28 -2.75
CA LYS A 58 -8.70 -9.91 -1.64
C LYS A 58 -7.21 -10.06 -1.94
N LYS A 59 -6.85 -10.57 -3.12
CA LYS A 59 -5.45 -10.73 -3.55
C LYS A 59 -4.70 -9.39 -3.54
N PHE A 60 -5.34 -8.33 -4.05
CA PHE A 60 -4.78 -6.98 -4.04
C PHE A 60 -4.55 -6.46 -2.62
N CYS A 61 -5.57 -6.50 -1.76
CA CYS A 61 -5.47 -6.02 -0.38
C CYS A 61 -4.39 -6.80 0.39
N ASP A 62 -4.42 -8.14 0.34
CA ASP A 62 -3.47 -9.00 1.05
C ASP A 62 -2.02 -8.76 0.61
N TYR A 63 -1.79 -8.40 -0.65
CA TYR A 63 -0.47 -8.06 -1.15
C TYR A 63 0.07 -6.79 -0.47
N PHE A 64 -0.71 -5.71 -0.45
CA PHE A 64 -0.29 -4.43 0.10
C PHE A 64 -0.23 -4.42 1.63
N ILE A 65 -1.14 -5.13 2.31
CA ILE A 65 -1.10 -5.34 3.76
C ILE A 65 0.20 -6.03 4.17
N ARG A 66 0.62 -7.10 3.48
CA ARG A 66 1.90 -7.79 3.78
C ARG A 66 3.12 -6.94 3.50
N LYS A 67 3.04 -6.05 2.52
CA LYS A 67 4.06 -5.02 2.23
C LYS A 67 4.00 -3.84 3.22
N GLY A 68 3.02 -3.83 4.14
CA GLY A 68 2.79 -2.87 5.20
C GLY A 68 2.50 -1.46 4.69
N TRP A 69 1.68 -1.36 3.65
CA TRP A 69 1.03 -0.12 3.25
C TRP A 69 -0.17 0.17 4.14
N GLU A 70 -0.49 1.45 4.25
CA GLU A 70 -1.58 1.99 5.05
C GLU A 70 -2.93 1.48 4.54
N ASN A 71 -3.77 0.99 5.46
CA ASN A 71 -5.06 0.40 5.10
C ASN A 71 -5.94 1.37 4.32
N ASP A 72 -5.94 2.65 4.70
CA ASP A 72 -6.77 3.69 4.06
C ASP A 72 -6.42 3.80 2.57
N PHE A 73 -5.12 3.87 2.24
CA PHE A 73 -4.65 3.91 0.86
C PHE A 73 -5.06 2.66 0.07
N ILE A 74 -4.94 1.48 0.70
CA ILE A 74 -5.30 0.20 0.07
C ILE A 74 -6.80 0.15 -0.25
N TYR A 75 -7.65 0.53 0.70
CA TYR A 75 -9.09 0.43 0.55
C TYR A 75 -9.67 1.51 -0.38
N GLU A 76 -9.14 2.72 -0.34
CA GLU A 76 -9.49 3.77 -1.31
C GLU A 76 -9.12 3.34 -2.72
N LYS A 77 -7.87 2.86 -2.90
CA LYS A 77 -7.38 2.48 -4.22
C LYS A 77 -8.12 1.29 -4.81
N VAL A 78 -8.41 0.25 -4.02
CA VAL A 78 -9.13 -0.92 -4.53
C VAL A 78 -10.56 -0.55 -4.95
N LYS A 79 -11.22 0.34 -4.20
CA LYS A 79 -12.55 0.84 -4.55
C LYS A 79 -12.53 1.67 -5.84
N GLN A 80 -11.52 2.52 -6.01
CA GLN A 80 -11.30 3.28 -7.24
C GLN A 80 -11.14 2.33 -8.44
N LEU A 81 -10.23 1.35 -8.33
CA LEU A 81 -9.95 0.39 -9.40
C LEU A 81 -11.17 -0.48 -9.75
N GLU A 82 -11.98 -0.88 -8.78
CA GLU A 82 -13.22 -1.59 -9.10
C GLU A 82 -14.22 -0.69 -9.83
N SER A 83 -14.33 0.58 -9.44
CA SER A 83 -15.22 1.53 -10.12
C SER A 83 -14.79 1.81 -11.56
N GLU A 84 -13.49 1.97 -11.82
CA GLU A 84 -12.96 2.25 -13.15
C GLU A 84 -13.15 1.08 -14.12
N PHE A 85 -13.03 -0.16 -13.64
CA PHE A 85 -13.11 -1.36 -14.47
C PHE A 85 -14.50 -2.01 -14.53
N ASN A 86 -15.44 -1.62 -13.65
CA ASN A 86 -16.85 -2.02 -13.75
C ASN A 86 -17.66 -1.12 -14.69
N ASN A 87 -17.12 0.04 -15.07
CA ASN A 87 -17.76 1.00 -15.99
C ASN A 87 -17.33 0.79 -17.46
N ILE A 88 -16.71 -0.34 -17.78
CA ILE A 88 -16.29 -0.79 -19.12
C ILE A 88 -16.92 -2.16 -19.38
#